data_AF-A0A098AN31-F1
#
_entry.id   AF-A0A098AN31-F1
#
_cell.length_a   1.000
_cell.length_b   1.000
_cell.length_c   1.000
_cell.angle_alpha   90.00
_cell.angle_beta   90.00
_cell.angle_gamma   90.00
#
_symmetry.space_group_name_H-M   'P 1'
#
loop_
_entity.id
_entity.type
_entity.pdbx_description
1 polymer ?
#
loop_
_entity_poly.entity_id
_entity_poly.type
_entity_poly.pdbx_seq_one_letter_code
_entity_poly.pdbx_strand_id
1 'polypeptide(L)' 'MKIKLFYQKYKQALWDLESQVNGFMADVEVIDVKYTKATVGNSEDMDTLTSVMVLYK' A
#
# COMPACT_ATOMS: atom_id res chain seq x y z
N MET A 1 7.26 -10.61 14.55
CA MET A 1 6.76 -9.43 13.82
C MET A 1 6.98 -9.66 12.34
N LYS A 2 5.95 -9.40 11.55
CA LYS A 2 5.92 -9.61 10.11
C LYS A 2 5.50 -8.31 9.43
N ILE A 3 5.87 -8.19 8.15
CA ILE A 3 5.54 -7.02 7.33
C ILE A 3 4.71 -7.49 6.14
N LYS A 4 3.61 -6.80 5.88
CA LYS A 4 2.82 -6.95 4.67
C LYS A 4 2.86 -5.62 3.92
N LEU A 5 3.16 -5.69 2.63
CA LEU A 5 3.30 -4.52 1.78
C LEU A 5 2.25 -4.57 0.67
N PHE A 6 1.53 -3.47 0.52
CA PHE A 6 0.50 -3.28 -0.48
C PHE A 6 0.90 -2.14 -1.40
N TYR A 7 0.60 -2.29 -2.68
CA TYR A 7 0.89 -1.28 -3.70
C TYR A 7 -0.37 -1.07 -4.53
N GLN A 8 -0.65 0.19 -4.87
CA GLN A 8 -1.63 0.51 -5.90
C GLN A 8 -1.08 0.01 -7.25
N LYS A 9 -1.80 -0.89 -7.90
CA LYS A 9 -1.48 -1.33 -9.26
C LYS A 9 -1.81 -0.24 -10.26
N TYR A 10 -1.17 -0.30 -11.44
CA TYR A 10 -1.43 0.65 -12.53
C TYR A 10 -2.93 0.72 -12.86
N LYS A 11 -3.49 1.94 -12.81
CA LYS A 11 -4.93 2.25 -13.00
C LYS A 11 -5.90 1.57 -12.01
N GLN A 12 -5.41 1.03 -10.90
CA GLN A 12 -6.28 0.48 -9.86
C GLN A 12 -7.00 1.61 -9.11
N ALA A 13 -8.29 1.45 -8.83
CA ALA A 13 -9.02 2.38 -7.98
C ALA A 13 -8.46 2.34 -6.55
N LEU A 14 -8.37 3.50 -5.90
CA LEU A 14 -7.86 3.58 -4.52
C LEU A 14 -8.66 2.72 -3.55
N TRP A 15 -9.98 2.66 -3.73
CA TRP A 15 -10.87 1.81 -2.93
C TRP A 15 -10.44 0.35 -2.94
N ASP A 16 -9.97 -0.18 -4.08
CA ASP A 16 -9.55 -1.60 -4.16
C ASP A 16 -8.30 -1.87 -3.33
N LEU A 17 -7.40 -0.89 -3.22
CA LEU A 17 -6.24 -0.97 -2.35
C LEU A 17 -6.67 -0.89 -0.89
N GLU A 18 -7.53 0.07 -0.54
CA GLU A 18 -8.06 0.26 0.81
C GLU A 18 -8.77 -1.00 1.31
N SER A 19 -9.61 -1.61 0.46
CA SER A 19 -10.30 -2.85 0.78
C SER A 19 -9.35 -4.02 1.03
N GLN A 20 -8.28 -4.16 0.25
CA GLN A 20 -7.26 -5.20 0.48
C GLN A 20 -6.50 -4.99 1.79
N VAL A 21 -6.12 -3.75 2.09
CA VAL A 21 -5.42 -3.39 3.33
C VAL A 21 -6.34 -3.65 4.53
N ASN A 22 -7.58 -3.17 4.47
CA ASN A 22 -8.57 -3.35 5.54
C ASN A 22 -8.93 -4.82 5.77
N GLY A 23 -9.12 -5.58 4.69
CA GLY A 23 -9.38 -7.02 4.78
C GLY A 23 -8.23 -7.76 5.47
N PHE A 24 -6.98 -7.42 5.15
CA PHE A 24 -5.82 -8.01 5.82
C PHE A 24 -5.73 -7.61 7.30
N MET A 25 -5.95 -6.33 7.62
CA MET A 25 -5.86 -5.82 8.99
C MET A 25 -6.96 -6.37 9.91
N ALA A 26 -8.06 -6.89 9.37
CA ALA A 26 -9.14 -7.49 10.16
C ALA A 26 -8.72 -8.79 10.87
N ASP A 27 -7.75 -9.53 10.30
CA ASP A 27 -7.38 -10.86 10.77
C ASP A 27 -6.08 -10.90 11.59
N VAL A 28 -5.40 -9.76 11.76
CA VAL A 28 -4.07 -9.71 12.39
C VAL A 28 -3.99 -8.66 13.49
N GLU A 29 -3.13 -8.88 14.47
CA GLU A 29 -2.78 -7.85 15.45
C GLU A 29 -1.85 -6.82 14.81
N VAL A 30 -2.44 -5.72 14.34
CA VAL A 30 -1.72 -4.59 13.72
C VAL A 30 -0.93 -3.83 14.79
N ILE A 31 0.34 -3.59 14.49
CA ILE A 31 1.28 -2.87 15.35
C ILE A 31 1.51 -1.45 14.80
N ASP A 32 1.72 -1.32 13.49
CA ASP A 32 1.95 -0.03 12.82
C ASP A 32 1.49 -0.09 11.37
N VAL A 33 1.10 1.06 10.83
CA VAL A 33 0.71 1.22 9.42
C VAL A 33 1.39 2.46 8.87
N LYS A 34 2.14 2.30 7.79
CA LYS A 34 2.83 3.41 7.10
C LYS A 34 2.29 3.57 5.68
N TYR A 35 1.91 4.79 5.35
CA TYR A 35 1.55 5.20 3.99
C TYR A 35 2.74 5.90 3.33
N THR A 36 3.01 5.53 2.08
CA THR A 36 4.05 6.17 1.28
C THR A 36 3.52 6.44 -0.12
N LYS A 37 3.83 7.62 -0.65
CA LYS A 37 3.62 7.96 -2.05
C LYS A 37 4.95 8.40 -2.63
N ALA A 38 5.40 7.71 -3.67
CA ALA A 38 6.64 8.03 -4.36
C ALA A 38 6.34 8.41 -5.82
N THR A 39 6.95 9.46 -6.31
CA THR A 39 6.97 9.73 -7.75
C THR A 39 8.01 8.82 -8.38
N VAL A 40 7.63 8.09 -9.43
CA VAL A 40 8.48 7.13 -10.12
C VAL A 40 8.45 7.41 -11.62
N GLY A 41 9.56 7.19 -12.31
CA GLY A 41 9.62 7.41 -13.76
C GLY A 41 10.77 8.32 -14.18
N ASN A 42 10.76 8.71 -15.45
CA ASN A 42 11.74 9.62 -16.05
C ASN A 42 11.08 10.94 -16.45
N SER A 43 11.79 11.84 -17.12
CA SER A 43 11.25 13.15 -17.53
C SER A 43 10.07 13.07 -18.51
N GLU A 44 9.90 11.95 -19.22
CA GLU A 44 8.88 11.76 -20.26
C GLU A 44 7.67 10.99 -19.74
N ASP A 45 7.88 10.03 -18.84
CA ASP A 45 6.86 9.19 -18.22
C ASP A 45 7.02 9.22 -16.69
N MET A 46 6.32 10.17 -16.06
CA MET A 46 6.19 10.28 -14.59
C MET A 46 4.88 9.63 -14.14
N ASP A 47 4.95 8.81 -13.10
CA ASP A 47 3.79 8.25 -12.40
C ASP A 47 3.98 8.36 -10.87
N THR A 48 2.93 8.03 -10.12
CA THR A 48 2.98 7.95 -8.66
C THR A 48 2.69 6.55 -8.18
N LEU A 49 3.60 6.01 -7.37
CA LEU A 49 3.45 4.72 -6.72
C LEU A 49 2.97 4.95 -5.28
N THR A 50 1.73 4.53 -5.02
CA THR A 50 1.13 4.54 -3.69
C THR A 50 1.33 3.18 -3.03
N SER A 51 1.82 3.16 -1.79
CA SER A 51 2.03 1.92 -1.03
C SER A 51 1.61 2.06 0.43
N VAL A 52 1.16 0.94 1.01
CA VAL A 52 0.88 0.82 2.45
C VAL A 52 1.67 -0.35 3.02
N MET A 53 2.42 -0.10 4.08
CA MET A 53 3.14 -1.12 4.85
C MET A 53 2.44 -1.36 6.18
N VAL A 54 2.06 -2.60 6.45
CA VAL A 54 1.47 -3.03 7.71
C VAL A 54 2.48 -3.89 8.46
N LEU A 55 2.83 -3.46 9.68
CA LEU A 55 3.61 -4.23 10.64
C LEU A 55 2.64 -4.94 11.59
N TYR A 56 2.77 -6.25 11.74
CA TYR A 56 1.82 -7.06 12.51
C TYR A 56 2.54 -8.18 13.28
N LYS A 57 1.86 -8.77 14.28
CA LYS A 57 2.41 -9.91 15.03
C LYS A 57 2.24 -11.22 14.27
#